data_AF-A0A950CSP4-F1
#
_entry.id   AF-A0A950CSP4-F1
#
_cell.length_a   1.000
_cell.length_b   1.000
_cell.length_c   1.000
_cell.angle_alpha   90.00
_cell.angle_beta   90.00
_cell.angle_gamma   90.00
#
_symmetry.space_group_name_H-M   'P 1'
#
loop_
_entity.id
_entity.type
_entity.pdbx_description
1 polymer ?
#
loop_
_entity_poly.entity_id
_entity_poly.type
_entity_poly.pdbx_seq_one_letter_code
_entity_poly.pdbx_strand_id
1 'polypeptide(L)'
;MPANLRPHMLRLTLACALAACLAACAGDKDKDELPPDEVVESLYNKAADTLDKGEYTEAAKQFAEVERQHPYSQWATKAQVMEAFSYYQNTDYDEAVTAL
;
A
#
# COMPACT_ATOMS: atom_id res chain seq x y z
N MET A 1 60.20 8.70 16.15
CA MET A 1 59.04 9.55 15.76
C MET A 1 57.87 8.63 15.36
N PRO A 2 56.84 8.45 16.20
CA PRO A 2 55.54 8.04 15.66
C PRO A 2 54.39 8.78 16.36
N ALA A 3 53.89 9.85 15.74
CA ALA A 3 52.79 10.64 16.30
C ALA A 3 51.76 10.98 15.23
N ASN A 4 51.15 9.98 14.57
CA ASN A 4 50.02 10.20 13.65
C ASN A 4 49.03 9.00 13.54
N LEU A 5 49.10 8.00 14.42
CA LEU A 5 48.26 6.80 14.31
C LEU A 5 46.83 6.97 14.88
N ARG A 6 46.63 7.93 15.80
CA ARG A 6 45.36 8.16 16.50
C ARG A 6 44.18 8.69 15.65
N PRO A 7 44.35 9.64 14.71
CA PRO A 7 43.22 10.14 13.92
C PRO A 7 42.77 9.17 12.82
N HIS A 8 43.64 8.27 12.36
CA HIS A 8 43.29 7.26 11.36
C HIS A 8 42.49 6.11 11.96
N MET A 9 42.83 5.65 13.18
CA MET A 9 42.05 4.64 13.90
C MET A 9 40.65 5.14 14.27
N LEU A 10 40.49 6.43 14.61
CA LEU A 10 39.19 7.05 14.91
C LEU A 10 38.31 7.24 13.65
N ARG A 11 38.94 7.49 12.49
CA ARG A 11 38.23 7.59 11.20
C ARG A 11 37.79 6.21 10.70
N LEU A 12 38.60 5.17 10.93
CA LEU A 12 38.29 3.81 10.53
C LEU A 12 37.11 3.23 11.33
N THR A 13 37.04 3.50 12.64
CA THR A 13 35.92 3.07 13.48
C THR A 13 34.62 3.79 13.14
N LEU A 14 34.67 5.09 12.80
CA LEU A 14 33.49 5.85 12.36
C LEU A 14 32.98 5.38 10.99
N ALA A 15 33.88 5.02 10.06
CA ALA A 15 33.52 4.47 8.76
C ALA A 15 32.86 3.07 8.87
N CYS A 16 33.38 2.19 9.73
CA CYS A 16 32.76 0.89 10.00
C CYS A 16 31.39 1.02 10.68
N ALA A 17 31.22 1.97 11.61
CA ALA A 17 29.94 2.23 12.26
C ALA A 17 28.89 2.72 11.24
N LEU A 18 29.28 3.58 10.32
CA LEU A 18 28.41 4.05 9.24
C LEU A 18 28.02 2.89 8.30
N ALA A 19 28.99 2.06 7.88
CA ALA A 19 28.72 0.88 7.05
C ALA A 19 27.77 -0.13 7.72
N ALA A 20 27.88 -0.32 9.04
CA ALA A 20 26.97 -1.18 9.80
C ALA A 20 25.53 -0.63 9.83
N CYS A 21 25.35 0.70 9.85
CA CYS A 21 24.02 1.31 9.75
C CYS A 21 23.37 1.11 8.38
N LEU A 22 24.14 1.03 7.28
CA LEU A 22 23.59 0.73 5.95
C LEU A 22 23.14 -0.74 5.82
N ALA A 23 23.83 -1.68 6.47
CA ALA A 23 23.44 -3.09 6.46
C ALA A 23 22.09 -3.35 7.18
N ALA A 24 21.69 -2.47 8.10
CA ALA A 24 20.41 -2.59 8.81
C ALA A 24 19.18 -2.23 7.96
N CYS A 25 19.35 -1.51 6.84
CA CYS A 25 18.27 -1.24 5.89
C CYS A 25 18.08 -2.35 4.85
N ALA A 26 19.05 -3.26 4.71
CA ALA A 26 19.00 -4.41 3.80
C ALA A 26 18.38 -5.66 4.46
N GLY A 27 17.56 -5.46 5.50
CA GLY A 27 16.76 -6.53 6.09
C GLY A 27 15.68 -6.96 5.11
N ASP A 28 16.05 -7.91 4.25
CA ASP A 28 15.20 -8.61 3.31
C ASP A 28 14.04 -9.22 4.10
N LYS A 29 12.84 -8.69 3.85
CA LYS A 29 11.63 -9.25 4.42
C LYS A 29 11.13 -10.22 3.38
N ASP A 30 11.55 -11.48 3.51
CA ASP A 30 10.85 -12.64 2.94
C ASP A 30 9.45 -12.68 3.57
N LYS A 31 8.56 -11.81 3.06
CA LYS A 31 7.13 -11.99 3.17
C LYS A 31 6.80 -12.78 1.93
N ASP A 32 6.26 -13.99 2.10
CA ASP A 32 5.63 -14.73 1.00
C ASP A 32 4.78 -13.74 0.21
N GLU A 33 5.28 -13.36 -0.97
CA GLU A 33 4.68 -12.32 -1.79
C GLU A 33 3.41 -12.94 -2.35
N LEU A 34 2.27 -12.55 -1.76
CA LEU A 34 0.97 -13.04 -2.18
C LEU A 34 0.85 -12.85 -3.70
N PRO A 35 0.30 -13.83 -4.43
CA PRO A 35 -0.01 -13.66 -5.84
C PRO A 35 -0.74 -12.33 -6.05
N PRO A 36 -0.44 -11.58 -7.13
CA PRO A 36 -1.05 -10.28 -7.37
C PRO A 36 -2.58 -10.28 -7.24
N ASP A 37 -3.24 -11.36 -7.70
CA ASP A 37 -4.69 -11.52 -7.63
C ASP A 37 -5.22 -11.66 -6.19
N GLU A 38 -4.49 -12.34 -5.29
CA GLU A 38 -4.85 -12.45 -3.87
C GLU A 38 -4.73 -11.09 -3.15
N VAL A 39 -3.77 -10.26 -3.57
CA VAL A 39 -3.63 -8.88 -3.07
C VAL A 39 -4.82 -8.02 -3.49
N VAL A 40 -5.24 -8.12 -4.77
CA VAL A 40 -6.40 -7.35 -5.26
C VAL A 40 -7.69 -7.80 -4.56
N GLU A 41 -7.88 -9.11 -4.39
CA GLU A 41 -9.01 -9.67 -3.66
C GLU A 41 -9.07 -9.14 -2.21
N SER A 42 -7.92 -9.09 -1.53
CA SER A 42 -7.85 -8.52 -0.18
C SER A 42 -8.27 -7.04 -0.13
N LEU A 43 -7.81 -6.24 -1.10
CA LEU A 43 -8.19 -4.83 -1.20
C LEU A 43 -9.70 -4.66 -1.47
N TYR A 44 -10.26 -5.47 -2.38
CA TYR A 44 -11.69 -5.51 -2.66
C TYR A 44 -12.50 -5.90 -1.42
N ASN A 45 -12.08 -6.95 -0.71
CA ASN A 45 -12.80 -7.44 0.47
C ASN A 45 -12.77 -6.40 1.60
N LYS A 46 -11.67 -5.67 1.76
CA LYS A 46 -11.61 -4.55 2.71
C LYS A 46 -12.67 -3.47 2.39
N ALA A 47 -12.82 -3.11 1.12
CA ALA A 47 -13.85 -2.15 0.70
C ALA A 47 -15.27 -2.68 0.95
N ALA A 48 -15.50 -3.98 0.72
CA ALA A 48 -16.76 -4.64 1.03
C ALA A 48 -17.07 -4.64 2.54
N ASP A 49 -16.08 -4.91 3.40
CA ASP A 49 -16.26 -4.82 4.85
C ASP A 49 -16.63 -3.40 5.32
N THR A 50 -16.08 -2.37 4.67
CA THR A 50 -16.42 -0.97 4.95
C THR A 50 -17.84 -0.64 4.47
N LEU A 51 -18.25 -1.18 3.32
CA LEU A 51 -19.63 -1.07 2.83
C LEU A 51 -20.63 -1.72 3.81
N ASP A 52 -20.32 -2.93 4.30
CA ASP A 52 -21.17 -3.67 5.22
C ASP A 52 -21.34 -2.98 6.59
N LYS A 53 -20.38 -2.13 6.97
CA LYS A 53 -20.48 -1.25 8.15
C LYS A 53 -21.36 -0.02 7.92
N GLY A 54 -21.82 0.21 6.70
CA GLY A 54 -22.59 1.40 6.33
C GLY A 54 -21.73 2.65 6.08
N GLU A 55 -20.41 2.50 6.00
CA GLU A 55 -19.46 3.59 5.75
C GLU A 55 -19.36 3.88 4.24
N TYR A 56 -20.49 4.19 3.61
CA TYR A 56 -20.66 4.17 2.16
C TYR A 56 -19.68 5.08 1.40
N THR A 57 -19.47 6.32 1.84
CA THR A 57 -18.51 7.23 1.20
C THR A 57 -17.08 6.69 1.23
N GLU A 58 -16.69 6.01 2.31
CA GLU A 58 -15.36 5.43 2.44
C GLU A 58 -15.24 4.16 1.62
N ALA A 59 -16.28 3.32 1.61
CA ALA A 59 -16.35 2.12 0.77
C ALA A 59 -16.18 2.48 -0.71
N ALA A 60 -16.88 3.53 -1.19
CA ALA A 60 -16.77 3.99 -2.56
C ALA A 60 -15.31 4.33 -2.95
N LYS A 61 -14.62 5.11 -2.10
CA LYS A 61 -13.19 5.45 -2.31
C LYS A 61 -12.29 4.21 -2.32
N GLN A 62 -12.55 3.25 -1.44
CA GLN A 62 -11.77 2.03 -1.37
C GLN A 62 -12.00 1.13 -2.58
N PHE A 63 -13.22 1.08 -3.14
CA PHE A 63 -13.49 0.40 -4.40
C PHE A 63 -12.82 1.11 -5.58
N ALA A 64 -12.88 2.45 -5.67
CA ALA A 64 -12.16 3.22 -6.68
C ALA A 64 -10.65 2.92 -6.66
N GLU A 65 -10.09 2.73 -5.46
CA GLU A 65 -8.69 2.40 -5.26
C GLU A 65 -8.31 1.01 -5.80
N VAL A 66 -9.24 0.04 -5.79
CA VAL A 66 -9.03 -1.27 -6.44
C VAL A 66 -8.79 -1.10 -7.92
N GLU A 67 -9.64 -0.33 -8.61
CA GLU A 67 -9.47 -0.04 -10.04
C GLU A 67 -8.20 0.77 -10.29
N ARG A 68 -7.95 1.80 -9.48
CA ARG A 68 -6.78 2.68 -9.62
C ARG A 68 -5.45 1.93 -9.52
N GLN A 69 -5.36 0.95 -8.61
CA GLN A 69 -4.15 0.15 -8.44
C GLN A 69 -4.08 -1.04 -9.40
N HIS A 70 -5.22 -1.65 -9.75
CA HIS A 70 -5.29 -2.90 -10.49
C HIS A 70 -6.30 -2.87 -11.65
N PRO A 71 -6.14 -1.97 -12.64
CA PRO A 71 -7.16 -1.69 -13.65
C PRO A 71 -7.49 -2.86 -14.59
N TYR A 72 -6.63 -3.88 -14.64
CA TYR A 72 -6.82 -5.08 -15.47
C TYR A 72 -7.17 -6.34 -14.68
N SER A 73 -7.38 -6.22 -13.36
CA SER A 73 -7.81 -7.34 -12.53
C SER A 73 -9.27 -7.70 -12.80
N GLN A 74 -9.61 -8.97 -12.64
CA GLN A 74 -11.00 -9.44 -12.61
C GLN A 74 -11.86 -8.72 -11.56
N TRP A 75 -11.23 -8.15 -10.52
CA TRP A 75 -11.90 -7.40 -9.47
C TRP A 75 -12.20 -5.94 -9.84
N ALA A 76 -11.54 -5.37 -10.85
CA ALA A 76 -11.67 -3.95 -11.20
C ALA A 76 -13.11 -3.59 -11.62
N THR A 77 -13.67 -4.32 -12.59
CA THR A 77 -15.07 -4.09 -13.04
C THR A 77 -16.06 -4.28 -11.90
N LYS A 78 -15.83 -5.26 -11.03
CA LYS A 78 -16.67 -5.49 -9.86
C LYS A 78 -16.57 -4.32 -8.88
N ALA A 79 -15.36 -3.84 -8.62
CA ALA A 79 -15.12 -2.69 -7.75
C ALA A 79 -15.79 -1.43 -8.28
N GLN A 80 -15.69 -1.15 -9.58
CA GLN A 80 -16.35 0.00 -10.21
C GLN A 80 -17.87 -0.01 -9.98
N VAL A 81 -18.53 -1.16 -10.17
CA VAL A 81 -19.97 -1.30 -9.88
C VAL A 81 -20.27 -1.09 -8.40
N MET A 82 -19.40 -1.58 -7.52
CA MET A 82 -19.56 -1.42 -6.08
C MET A 82 -19.29 0.00 -5.60
N GLU A 83 -18.39 0.75 -6.25
CA GLU A 83 -18.19 2.19 -6.02
C GLU A 83 -19.49 2.94 -6.29
N ALA A 84 -20.08 2.73 -7.47
CA ALA A 84 -21.38 3.32 -7.82
C ALA A 84 -22.49 2.91 -6.84
N PHE A 85 -22.54 1.63 -6.45
CA PHE A 85 -23.50 1.13 -5.48
C PHE A 85 -23.32 1.78 -4.09
N SER A 86 -22.08 1.96 -3.63
CA SER A 86 -21.79 2.64 -2.38
C SER A 86 -22.28 4.09 -2.40
N TYR A 87 -22.02 4.84 -3.48
CA TYR A 87 -22.57 6.19 -3.63
C TYR A 87 -24.10 6.21 -3.65
N TYR A 88 -24.72 5.26 -4.36
CA TYR A 88 -26.17 5.09 -4.38
C TYR A 88 -26.75 4.85 -2.98
N GLN A 89 -26.12 3.97 -2.19
CA GLN A 89 -26.53 3.70 -0.80
C GLN A 89 -26.36 4.93 0.10
N ASN A 90 -25.43 5.83 -0.23
CA ASN A 90 -25.26 7.11 0.45
C ASN A 90 -26.22 8.21 -0.04
N THR A 91 -27.12 7.91 -0.98
CA THR A 91 -28.00 8.88 -1.68
C THR A 91 -27.29 9.91 -2.55
N ASP A 92 -26.01 9.68 -2.85
CA ASP A 92 -25.16 10.50 -3.71
C ASP A 92 -25.31 10.02 -5.17
N TYR A 93 -26.49 10.26 -5.75
CA TYR A 93 -26.84 9.69 -7.05
C TYR A 93 -26.01 10.22 -8.22
N ASP A 94 -25.57 11.48 -8.16
CA ASP A 94 -24.75 12.09 -9.22
C ASP A 94 -23.35 11.44 -9.24
N GLU A 95 -22.78 11.18 -8.07
CA GLU A 95 -21.54 10.44 -7.89
C GLU A 95 -21.69 8.98 -8.34
N ALA A 96 -22.81 8.34 -8.01
CA ALA A 96 -23.11 6.96 -8.43
C ALA A 96 -23.15 6.83 -9.96
N VAL A 97 -23.73 7.82 -10.67
CA VAL A 97 -23.75 7.85 -12.13
C VAL A 97 -22.36 8.12 -12.69
N THR A 98 -21.57 8.97 -12.05
CA THR A 98 -20.22 9.34 -12.51
C THR A 98 -19.22 8.18 -12.37
N ALA A 99 -19.44 7.28 -11.41
CA ALA A 99 -18.59 6.11 -11.19
C ALA A 99 -18.75 5.00 -12.26
N LEU A 100 -19.79 5.04 -13.10
CA LEU A 100 -20.06 4.07 -14.18
C LEU A 100 -19.51 4.52 -15.54
#